data_AF-A0A353D4U4-F1
#
_entry.id   AF-A0A353D4U4-F1
#
_cell.length_a   1.000
_cell.length_b   1.000
_cell.length_c   1.000
_cell.angle_alpha   90.00
_cell.angle_beta   90.00
_cell.angle_gamma   90.00
#
_symmetry.space_group_name_H-M   'P 1'
#
loop_
_entity.id
_entity.type
_entity.pdbx_description
1 polymer ?
#
loop_
_entity_poly.entity_id
_entity_poly.type
_entity_poly.pdbx_seq_one_letter_code
_entity_poly.pdbx_strand_id
1 'polypeptide(L)'
;MIERRLKYLFISITLCAMSLAHSSDTINLPGPRLESDISVERAIHNRRSIREFSNKPLSLEEISQLLWSAQGMTDDEGLRSAPSAGALYPLVLYLVVGNVKGLKPGTYQYSPDGHQLLRIKEGDSRK
;
A
#
# COMPACT_ATOMS: atom_id res chain seq x y z
N MET A 1 -23.27 11.59 -68.99
CA MET A 1 -21.81 11.63 -68.72
C MET A 1 -21.64 11.87 -67.23
N ILE A 2 -21.59 10.83 -66.38
CA ILE A 2 -20.45 9.93 -66.11
C ILE A 2 -19.19 10.75 -65.84
N GLU A 3 -18.77 10.86 -64.57
CA GLU A 3 -17.51 10.29 -64.01
C GLU A 3 -17.42 10.60 -62.50
N ARG A 4 -17.49 9.60 -61.62
CA ARG A 4 -16.40 8.80 -60.98
C ARG A 4 -15.88 9.38 -59.64
N ARG A 5 -16.31 8.70 -58.56
CA ARG A 5 -15.63 8.29 -57.31
C ARG A 5 -14.23 8.85 -57.00
N LEU A 6 -13.97 9.24 -55.73
CA LEU A 6 -12.97 8.60 -54.82
C LEU A 6 -12.97 9.25 -53.41
N LYS A 7 -13.35 8.47 -52.38
CA LYS A 7 -12.51 8.00 -51.26
C LYS A 7 -11.97 9.08 -50.30
N TYR A 8 -12.67 9.28 -49.19
CA TYR A 8 -12.02 9.59 -47.90
C TYR A 8 -12.59 8.69 -46.82
N LEU A 9 -11.92 7.56 -46.63
CA LEU A 9 -12.06 6.65 -45.51
C LEU A 9 -11.32 7.28 -44.33
N PHE A 10 -12.04 7.86 -43.37
CA PHE A 10 -11.46 8.29 -42.11
C PHE A 10 -11.38 7.07 -41.17
N ILE A 11 -10.22 6.42 -41.13
CA ILE A 11 -9.91 5.47 -40.06
C ILE A 11 -9.45 6.31 -38.86
N SER A 12 -10.39 6.62 -37.95
CA SER A 12 -10.00 7.09 -36.62
C SER A 12 -9.60 5.87 -35.79
N ILE A 13 -8.31 5.52 -35.80
CA ILE A 13 -7.72 4.69 -34.74
C ILE A 13 -7.67 5.61 -33.52
N THR A 14 -8.75 5.63 -32.75
CA THR A 14 -8.68 6.10 -31.37
C THR A 14 -8.01 4.99 -30.60
N LEU A 15 -6.67 5.01 -30.56
CA LEU A 15 -5.91 4.28 -29.55
C LEU A 15 -6.30 4.93 -28.22
N CYS A 16 -7.35 4.40 -27.60
CA CYS A 16 -7.71 4.69 -26.24
C CYS A 16 -6.49 4.33 -25.41
N ALA A 17 -5.68 5.34 -25.07
CA ALA A 17 -4.67 5.21 -24.05
C ALA A 17 -5.41 4.68 -22.82
N MET A 18 -5.13 3.45 -22.42
CA MET A 18 -5.42 3.03 -21.06
C MET A 18 -4.54 3.86 -20.14
N SER A 19 -4.95 5.10 -19.88
CA SER A 19 -4.40 5.88 -18.79
C SER A 19 -5.02 5.32 -17.50
N LEU A 20 -4.45 4.22 -17.00
CA LEU A 20 -4.51 3.96 -15.56
C LEU A 20 -3.44 4.80 -14.87
N ALA A 21 -3.47 6.11 -15.11
CA ALA A 21 -2.93 7.06 -14.16
C ALA A 21 -4.03 7.26 -13.10
N HIS A 22 -4.21 6.26 -12.22
CA HIS A 22 -4.73 6.60 -10.90
C HIS A 22 -3.63 7.48 -10.28
N SER A 23 -3.90 8.78 -10.16
CA SER A 23 -3.16 9.63 -9.23
C SER A 23 -3.44 9.10 -7.82
N SER A 24 -2.80 7.99 -7.47
CA SER A 24 -2.89 7.41 -6.15
C SER A 24 -2.18 8.37 -5.22
N ASP A 25 -2.93 9.01 -4.33
CA ASP A 25 -2.37 9.82 -3.25
C ASP A 25 -1.30 8.95 -2.56
N THR A 26 -0.04 9.31 -2.79
CA THR A 26 1.12 8.61 -2.23
C THR A 26 1.51 9.33 -0.96
N ILE A 27 1.64 8.57 0.13
CA ILE A 27 1.96 9.09 1.46
C ILE A 27 3.24 8.42 1.93
N ASN A 28 4.26 9.23 2.16
CA ASN A 28 5.50 8.77 2.77
C ASN A 28 5.25 8.47 4.25
N LEU A 29 5.72 7.32 4.72
CA LEU A 29 5.64 6.95 6.12
C LEU A 29 6.89 7.44 6.88
N PRO A 30 6.74 7.82 8.16
CA PRO A 30 7.90 8.08 9.00
C PRO A 30 8.72 6.80 9.16
N GLY A 31 10.05 6.89 9.18
CA GLY A 31 10.91 5.72 9.31
C GLY A 31 10.62 4.88 10.56
N PRO A 32 10.85 3.55 10.50
CA PRO A 32 10.63 2.66 11.64
C PRO A 32 11.63 2.92 12.77
N ARG A 33 11.23 2.63 14.00
CA ARG A 33 12.16 2.51 15.13
C ARG A 33 12.78 1.12 15.11
N LEU A 34 14.11 1.08 15.18
CA LEU A 34 14.90 -0.15 15.19
C LEU A 34 15.25 -0.62 16.61
N GLU A 35 15.02 0.22 17.62
CA GLU A 35 15.28 -0.07 19.03
C GLU A 35 13.98 0.06 19.84
N SER A 36 13.82 -0.81 20.84
CA SER A 36 12.65 -0.85 21.72
C SER A 36 13.02 -1.29 23.13
N ASP A 37 12.33 -0.74 24.13
CA ASP A 37 12.43 -1.18 25.52
C ASP A 37 11.77 -2.54 25.79
N ILE A 38 11.09 -3.12 24.79
CA ILE A 38 10.45 -4.44 24.89
C ILE A 38 11.35 -5.48 24.21
N SER A 39 11.83 -6.46 24.99
CA SER A 39 12.57 -7.59 24.44
C SER A 39 11.67 -8.51 23.61
N VAL A 40 12.29 -9.28 22.70
CA VAL A 40 11.59 -10.27 21.88
C VAL A 40 10.89 -11.31 22.74
N GLU A 41 11.54 -11.80 23.80
CA GLU A 41 10.98 -12.79 24.74
C GLU A 41 9.73 -12.24 25.43
N ARG A 42 9.77 -10.97 25.87
CA ARG A 42 8.63 -10.31 26.51
C ARG A 42 7.47 -10.12 25.53
N ALA A 43 7.76 -9.74 24.29
CA ALA A 43 6.75 -9.62 23.23
C ALA A 43 6.07 -10.96 22.95
N ILE A 44 6.84 -12.04 22.82
CA ILE A 44 6.33 -13.41 22.59
C ILE A 44 5.48 -13.86 23.78
N HIS A 45 5.97 -13.71 25.01
CA HIS A 45 5.24 -14.10 26.23
C HIS A 45 3.88 -13.40 26.35
N ASN A 46 3.85 -12.10 26.06
CA ASN A 46 2.65 -11.26 26.21
C ASN A 46 1.69 -11.32 25.01
N ARG A 47 2.07 -11.95 23.90
CA ARG A 47 1.25 -12.03 22.69
C ARG A 47 -0.10 -12.69 22.99
N ARG A 48 -1.18 -11.97 22.72
CA ARG A 48 -2.57 -12.47 22.80
C ARG A 48 -3.36 -12.04 21.58
N SER A 49 -4.38 -12.80 21.23
CA SER A 49 -5.35 -12.39 20.20
C SER A 49 -6.42 -11.53 20.85
N ILE A 50 -6.40 -10.23 20.57
CA ILE A 50 -7.35 -9.25 21.09
C ILE A 50 -8.41 -8.98 20.01
N ARG A 51 -9.69 -8.95 20.39
CA ARG A 51 -10.83 -8.75 19.47
C ARG A 51 -11.73 -7.58 19.83
N GLU A 52 -11.45 -6.94 20.96
CA GLU A 52 -12.10 -5.70 21.40
C GLU A 52 -11.06 -4.58 21.33
N PHE A 53 -11.39 -3.51 20.61
CA PHE A 53 -10.45 -2.43 20.32
C PHE A 53 -10.99 -1.11 20.86
N SER A 54 -10.09 -0.24 21.35
CA SER A 54 -10.48 1.11 21.73
C SER A 54 -10.84 1.95 20.50
N ASN A 55 -11.68 2.96 20.67
CA ASN A 55 -12.00 3.93 19.62
C ASN A 55 -10.90 5.01 19.40
N LYS A 56 -9.72 4.87 20.03
CA LYS A 56 -8.62 5.81 19.85
C LYS A 56 -8.01 5.64 18.45
N PRO A 57 -7.78 6.73 17.70
CA PRO A 57 -7.11 6.64 16.41
C PRO A 57 -5.64 6.28 16.58
N LEU A 58 -5.12 5.44 15.67
CA LEU A 58 -3.68 5.19 15.57
C LEU A 58 -2.96 6.39 14.96
N SER A 59 -1.68 6.56 15.31
CA SER A 59 -0.80 7.54 14.67
C SER A 59 -0.17 6.98 13.40
N LEU A 60 0.42 7.86 12.58
CA LEU A 60 1.11 7.44 11.36
C LEU A 60 2.39 6.66 11.68
N GLU A 61 3.05 6.98 12.80
CA GLU A 61 4.22 6.26 13.32
C GLU A 61 3.87 4.84 13.76
N GLU A 62 2.72 4.63 14.41
CA GLU A 62 2.25 3.29 14.80
C GLU A 62 1.94 2.43 13.56
N ILE A 63 1.24 3.02 12.58
CA ILE A 63 0.96 2.35 11.31
C ILE A 63 2.25 2.03 10.55
N SER A 64 3.16 2.99 10.46
CA SER A 64 4.47 2.80 9.84
C SER A 64 5.22 1.62 10.47
N GLN A 65 5.32 1.61 11.80
CA GLN A 65 6.02 0.57 12.53
C GLN A 65 5.42 -0.81 12.24
N LEU A 66 4.09 -0.92 12.20
CA LEU A 66 3.40 -2.18 11.93
C LEU A 66 3.65 -2.68 10.50
N LEU A 67 3.55 -1.80 9.50
CA LEU A 67 3.77 -2.15 8.09
C LEU A 67 5.23 -2.56 7.84
N TRP A 68 6.19 -1.81 8.39
CA TRP A 68 7.60 -2.16 8.31
C TRP A 68 7.89 -3.48 9.01
N SER A 69 7.34 -3.71 10.21
CA SER A 69 7.53 -4.97 10.93
C SER A 69 6.97 -6.17 10.14
N ALA A 70 5.89 -5.99 9.37
CA ALA A 70 5.26 -7.05 8.60
C ALA A 70 5.98 -7.39 7.28
N GLN A 71 6.39 -6.39 6.48
CA GLN A 71 6.95 -6.57 5.13
C GLN A 71 7.97 -5.47 4.74
N GLY A 72 8.48 -4.67 5.66
CA GLY A 72 9.43 -3.60 5.35
C GLY A 72 10.81 -4.11 4.97
N MET A 73 11.56 -3.31 4.20
CA MET A 73 12.95 -3.64 3.86
C MET A 73 13.87 -3.50 5.08
N THR A 74 14.83 -4.41 5.18
CA THR A 74 15.83 -4.46 6.26
C THR A 74 17.26 -4.23 5.77
N ASP A 75 17.46 -4.18 4.46
CA ASP A 75 18.73 -3.86 3.80
C ASP A 75 18.49 -3.16 2.45
N ASP A 76 19.58 -2.79 1.79
CA ASP A 76 19.57 -2.17 0.46
C ASP A 76 19.42 -3.20 -0.69
N GLU A 77 19.47 -4.51 -0.39
CA GLU A 77 19.35 -5.60 -1.36
C GLU A 77 17.90 -6.05 -1.58
N GLY A 78 16.95 -5.49 -0.84
CA GLY A 78 15.53 -5.80 -0.97
C GLY A 78 15.06 -6.93 -0.05
N LEU A 79 15.87 -7.35 0.92
CA LEU A 79 15.42 -8.28 1.94
C LEU A 79 14.40 -7.61 2.86
N ARG A 80 13.40 -8.39 3.26
CA ARG A 80 12.29 -7.94 4.10
C ARG A 80 12.39 -8.47 5.53
N SER A 81 11.73 -7.76 6.43
CA SER A 81 11.54 -8.12 7.85
C SER A 81 10.92 -9.50 8.05
N ALA A 82 10.19 -10.01 7.04
CA ALA A 82 9.66 -11.36 7.01
C ALA A 82 10.38 -12.18 5.92
N PRO A 83 10.89 -13.39 6.23
CA PRO A 83 11.54 -14.25 5.24
C PRO A 83 10.54 -14.77 4.21
N SER A 84 11.02 -15.05 3.00
CA SER A 84 10.24 -15.65 1.91
C SER A 84 11.09 -16.62 1.10
N ALA A 85 10.48 -17.70 0.61
CA ALA A 85 11.13 -18.66 -0.28
C ALA A 85 11.71 -17.94 -1.51
N GLY A 86 13.02 -18.12 -1.74
CA GLY A 86 13.75 -17.52 -2.86
C GLY A 86 13.75 -15.99 -2.89
N ALA A 87 13.48 -15.32 -1.76
CA ALA A 87 13.32 -13.85 -1.69
C ALA A 87 12.27 -13.31 -2.70
N LEU A 88 11.27 -14.12 -3.07
CA LEU A 88 10.26 -13.74 -4.08
C LEU A 88 9.18 -12.80 -3.54
N TYR A 89 8.99 -12.78 -2.21
CA TYR A 89 8.05 -11.93 -1.49
C TYR A 89 6.67 -11.76 -2.16
N PRO A 90 5.92 -12.86 -2.39
CA PRO A 90 4.67 -12.84 -3.16
C PRO A 90 3.50 -12.13 -2.45
N LEU A 91 3.65 -11.78 -1.17
CA LEU A 91 2.61 -11.14 -0.38
C LEU A 91 2.60 -9.63 -0.62
N VAL A 92 1.40 -9.10 -0.89
CA VAL A 92 1.12 -7.67 -0.98
C VAL A 92 0.33 -7.23 0.24
N LEU A 93 0.78 -6.18 0.92
CA LEU A 93 0.17 -5.69 2.14
C LEU A 93 -0.77 -4.51 1.84
N TYR A 94 -2.05 -4.67 2.19
CA TYR A 94 -3.04 -3.60 2.10
C TYR A 94 -3.44 -3.14 3.51
N LEU A 95 -3.52 -1.82 3.68
CA LEU A 95 -4.04 -1.16 4.87
C LEU A 95 -5.43 -0.60 4.57
N VAL A 96 -6.45 -1.13 5.25
CA VAL A 96 -7.81 -0.57 5.22
C VAL A 96 -7.96 0.42 6.37
N VAL A 97 -7.88 1.70 6.05
CA VAL A 97 -7.92 2.81 7.01
C VAL A 97 -9.35 3.22 7.27
N GLY A 98 -9.70 3.37 8.54
CA GLY A 98 -10.90 4.13 8.91
C GLY A 98 -10.76 5.04 10.13
N ASN A 99 -9.81 4.80 11.06
CA ASN A 99 -9.53 5.75 12.16
C ASN A 99 -8.02 5.87 12.43
N VAL A 100 -7.33 6.66 11.60
CA VAL A 100 -5.89 6.94 11.70
C VAL A 100 -5.68 8.45 11.60
N LYS A 101 -4.87 9.03 12.49
CA LYS A 101 -4.60 10.48 12.48
C LYS A 101 -3.84 10.86 11.21
N GLY A 102 -4.29 11.92 10.54
CA GLY A 102 -3.63 12.46 9.35
C GLY A 102 -3.82 11.62 8.07
N LEU A 103 -4.62 10.55 8.11
CA LEU A 103 -4.85 9.66 6.98
C LEU A 103 -6.36 9.53 6.71
N LYS A 104 -6.78 9.84 5.48
CA LYS A 104 -8.19 9.76 5.09
C LYS A 104 -8.65 8.29 5.09
N PRO A 105 -9.93 8.00 5.42
CA PRO A 105 -10.47 6.66 5.23
C PRO A 105 -10.33 6.18 3.77
N GLY A 106 -9.92 4.93 3.61
CA GLY A 106 -9.58 4.37 2.31
C GLY A 106 -8.83 3.05 2.41
N THR A 107 -8.61 2.40 1.28
CA THR A 107 -7.69 1.28 1.18
C THR A 107 -6.39 1.75 0.53
N TYR A 108 -5.28 1.37 1.13
CA TYR A 108 -3.94 1.74 0.70
C TYR A 108 -3.11 0.48 0.49
N GLN A 109 -2.29 0.46 -0.55
CA GLN A 109 -1.26 -0.55 -0.74
C GLN A 109 0.04 -0.05 -0.12
N TYR A 110 0.69 -0.85 0.72
CA TYR A 110 2.03 -0.57 1.21
C TYR A 110 3.05 -0.94 0.15
N SER A 111 3.94 0.00 -0.17
CA SER A 111 5.11 -0.21 -1.02
C SER A 111 6.36 -0.27 -0.12
N PRO A 112 7.01 -1.44 0.02
CA PRO A 112 8.22 -1.59 0.82
C PRO A 112 9.38 -0.75 0.30
N ASP A 113 9.55 -0.67 -1.02
CA ASP A 113 10.70 -0.02 -1.68
C ASP A 113 10.83 1.48 -1.32
N GLY A 114 9.69 2.17 -1.23
CA GLY A 114 9.62 3.58 -0.86
C GLY A 114 9.19 3.83 0.58
N HIS A 115 8.92 2.78 1.35
CA HIS A 115 8.27 2.85 2.66
C HIS A 115 7.06 3.83 2.65
N GLN A 116 6.10 3.55 1.77
CA GLN A 116 5.01 4.48 1.44
C GLN A 116 3.67 3.78 1.27
N LEU A 117 2.59 4.53 1.40
CA LEU A 117 1.22 4.09 1.14
C LEU A 117 0.70 4.69 -0.17
N LEU A 118 0.20 3.84 -1.06
CA LEU A 118 -0.47 4.25 -2.29
C LEU A 118 -1.97 4.05 -2.11
N ARG A 119 -2.77 5.12 -2.20
CA ARG A 119 -4.22 5.01 -2.08
C ARG A 119 -4.83 4.33 -3.30
N ILE A 120 -5.47 3.18 -3.10
CA ILE A 120 -6.14 2.41 -4.16
C ILE A 120 -7.65 2.65 -4.22
N LYS A 121 -8.26 3.03 -3.09
CA LYS A 121 -9.71 3.22 -2.99
C LYS A 121 -10.03 4.21 -1.88
N GLU A 122 -10.99 5.09 -2.12
CA GLU A 122 -11.52 5.99 -1.10
C GLU A 122 -12.61 5.33 -0.24
N GLY A 123 -12.75 5.81 1.00
CA GLY A 123 -13.81 5.38 1.91
C GLY A 123 -13.45 4.18 2.79
N ASP A 124 -14.08 4.12 3.97
CA ASP A 124 -13.91 3.02 4.92
C ASP A 124 -14.62 1.75 4.39
N SER A 125 -13.85 0.67 4.20
CA SER A 125 -14.35 -0.62 3.72
C SER A 125 -14.24 -1.74 4.76
N ARG A 126 -14.15 -1.42 6.07
CA ARG A 126 -13.99 -2.41 7.15
C ARG A 126 -15.31 -3.10 7.57
N LYS A 127 -16.40 -2.92 6.83
CA LYS A 127 -17.74 -3.45 7.12
C LYS A 127 -18.15 -4.52 6.12
#